data_AF-A0A212C2C2-F1
#
_entry.id   AF-A0A212C2C2-F1
#
_cell.length_a   1.000
_cell.length_b   1.000
_cell.length_c   1.000
_cell.angle_alpha   90.00
_cell.angle_beta   90.00
_cell.angle_gamma   90.00
#
_symmetry.space_group_name_H-M   'P 1'
#
loop_
_entity.id
_entity.type
_entity.pdbx_description
1 polymer ?
#
loop_
_entity_poly.entity_id
_entity_poly.type
_entity_poly.pdbx_seq_one_letter_code
_entity_poly.pdbx_strand_id
1 'polypeptide(L)'
;KIKQGLLPSLEDLLFYTIAEGQEKIPVHKFITALKSTGLRTSDPRLKECMDMLRLTLQTTSDGVMLDKDLFKKCVQSNIVLLTQAFRRKFVIPDFMSFTSHIDELYESAKKQSGGKVADYIPQLAKFSPDLWGVSVCTVDGQRHSVGDTKVPFCLQSCVKPLKYAIAVNDLGTEYVHRYVGKEPNKPHNPMQGVNNAEKFDYVMQFLNKMAGNEYVGFSNATFQSERESGDRNFAIGYYLKEKKCFPEGTDMVGILDFYFQLCSIEVTCESASVMAATLANGGFCPITGERVLSPEAVRNTLSLMHSCGMYDFSGQFAFHVS
;
A
#
# COMPACT_ATOMS: atom_id res chain seq x y z
N LYS A 1 -27.41 -43.77 25.78
CA LYS A 1 -26.57 -42.56 25.98
C LYS A 1 -26.20 -42.01 24.61
N ILE A 2 -26.95 -41.02 24.13
CA ILE A 2 -26.71 -40.35 22.85
C ILE A 2 -25.46 -39.49 23.05
N LYS A 3 -24.35 -39.81 22.37
CA LYS A 3 -23.19 -38.92 22.31
C LYS A 3 -23.67 -37.62 21.67
N GLN A 4 -23.65 -36.51 22.43
CA GLN A 4 -23.79 -35.16 21.88
C GLN A 4 -22.79 -35.03 20.74
N GLY A 5 -23.27 -34.97 19.50
CA GLY A 5 -22.44 -34.66 18.35
C GLY A 5 -21.94 -33.24 18.52
N LEU A 6 -20.69 -33.08 18.97
CA LEU A 6 -20.01 -31.80 18.90
C LEU A 6 -19.94 -31.42 17.41
N LEU A 7 -20.56 -30.30 17.06
CA LEU A 7 -20.31 -29.64 15.79
C LEU A 7 -18.79 -29.45 15.65
N PRO A 8 -18.17 -29.87 14.54
CA PRO A 8 -16.74 -29.69 14.34
C PRO A 8 -16.38 -28.20 14.38
N SER A 9 -15.29 -27.86 15.09
CA SER A 9 -14.85 -26.46 15.19
C SER A 9 -14.35 -25.93 13.84
N LEU A 10 -14.21 -24.61 13.69
CA LEU A 10 -13.74 -24.01 12.44
C LEU A 10 -12.33 -24.50 12.07
N GLU A 11 -11.46 -24.67 13.06
CA GLU A 11 -10.11 -25.21 12.90
C GLU A 11 -10.15 -26.67 12.40
N ASP A 12 -11.06 -27.48 12.95
CA ASP A 12 -11.25 -28.87 12.54
C ASP A 12 -11.73 -28.96 11.09
N LEU A 13 -12.73 -28.14 10.72
CA LEU A 13 -13.24 -28.08 9.36
C LEU A 13 -12.17 -27.64 8.36
N LEU A 14 -11.33 -26.69 8.75
CA LEU A 14 -10.21 -26.22 7.93
C LEU A 14 -9.13 -27.31 7.79
N PHE A 15 -8.79 -28.00 8.88
CA PHE A 15 -7.86 -29.12 8.87
C PHE A 15 -8.29 -30.17 7.84
N TYR A 16 -9.53 -30.65 7.91
CA TYR A 16 -10.03 -31.66 6.97
C TYR A 16 -10.05 -31.18 5.52
N THR A 17 -10.26 -29.88 5.30
CA THR A 17 -10.23 -29.28 3.96
C THR A 17 -8.83 -29.37 3.34
N ILE A 18 -7.77 -29.18 4.14
CA ILE A 18 -6.37 -29.17 3.66
C ILE A 18 -5.75 -30.57 3.68
N ALA A 19 -6.15 -31.40 4.65
CA ALA A 19 -5.66 -32.76 4.79
C ALA A 19 -6.12 -33.71 3.67
N GLU A 20 -7.24 -33.40 3.00
CA GLU A 20 -7.75 -34.19 1.87
C GLU A 20 -7.89 -35.69 2.21
N GLY A 21 -8.34 -35.99 3.43
CA GLY A 21 -8.52 -37.36 3.92
C GLY A 21 -7.28 -37.99 4.58
N GLN A 22 -6.14 -37.30 4.64
CA GLN A 22 -4.95 -37.74 5.38
C GLN A 22 -5.06 -37.44 6.88
N GLU A 23 -4.34 -38.20 7.71
CA GLU A 23 -4.34 -38.00 9.17
C GLU A 23 -3.48 -36.81 9.63
N LYS A 24 -2.51 -36.39 8.81
CA LYS A 24 -1.58 -35.30 9.09
C LYS A 24 -1.37 -34.42 7.86
N ILE A 25 -1.07 -33.15 8.07
CA ILE A 25 -0.79 -32.18 7.01
C ILE A 25 0.70 -31.86 7.00
N PRO A 26 1.41 -32.07 5.88
CA PRO A 26 2.76 -31.55 5.74
C PRO A 26 2.76 -30.01 5.80
N VAL A 27 3.64 -29.39 6.61
CA VAL A 27 3.71 -27.92 6.74
C VAL A 27 3.92 -27.25 5.38
N HIS A 28 4.75 -27.82 4.50
CA HIS A 28 4.95 -27.27 3.15
C HIS A 28 3.66 -27.29 2.32
N LYS A 29 2.79 -28.29 2.48
CA LYS A 29 1.48 -28.38 1.82
C LYS A 29 0.57 -27.26 2.32
N PHE A 30 0.52 -27.05 3.63
CA PHE A 30 -0.23 -25.93 4.23
C PHE A 30 0.25 -24.57 3.70
N ILE A 31 1.57 -24.32 3.71
CA ILE A 31 2.15 -23.05 3.24
C ILE A 31 1.91 -22.84 1.74
N THR A 32 2.01 -23.90 0.93
CA THR A 32 1.74 -23.83 -0.52
C THR A 32 0.26 -23.51 -0.77
N ALA A 33 -0.64 -24.19 -0.07
CA ALA A 33 -2.07 -23.95 -0.18
C ALA A 33 -2.43 -22.53 0.30
N LEU A 34 -1.82 -22.04 1.38
CA LEU A 34 -1.99 -20.65 1.84
C LEU A 34 -1.53 -19.64 0.78
N LYS A 35 -0.33 -19.83 0.19
CA LYS A 35 0.17 -18.94 -0.87
C LYS A 35 -0.73 -18.94 -2.11
N SER A 36 -1.37 -20.07 -2.43
CA SER A 36 -2.32 -20.15 -3.55
C SER A 36 -3.57 -19.29 -3.36
N THR A 37 -3.89 -18.90 -2.12
CA THR A 37 -4.96 -17.92 -1.84
C THR A 37 -4.54 -16.48 -2.14
N GLY A 38 -3.25 -16.24 -2.38
CA GLY A 38 -2.66 -14.92 -2.58
C GLY A 38 -2.07 -14.28 -1.33
N LEU A 39 -2.34 -14.81 -0.13
CA LEU A 39 -1.69 -14.31 1.09
C LEU A 39 -0.20 -14.66 1.11
N ARG A 40 0.61 -13.74 1.63
CA ARG A 40 2.03 -13.98 1.90
C ARG A 40 2.22 -14.54 3.31
N THR A 41 3.23 -15.39 3.51
CA THR A 41 3.59 -15.90 4.84
C THR A 41 4.17 -14.82 5.76
N SER A 42 4.51 -13.65 5.21
CA SER A 42 4.94 -12.47 5.95
C SER A 42 3.80 -11.51 6.28
N ASP A 43 2.54 -11.87 5.99
CA ASP A 43 1.37 -11.05 6.33
C ASP A 43 1.33 -10.80 7.84
N PRO A 44 1.32 -9.54 8.31
CA PRO A 44 1.27 -9.22 9.73
C PRO A 44 0.11 -9.88 10.48
N ARG A 45 -1.05 -10.09 9.82
CA ARG A 45 -2.21 -10.75 10.41
C ARG A 45 -2.06 -12.27 10.54
N LEU A 46 -0.97 -12.84 10.04
CA LEU A 46 -0.63 -14.27 10.17
C LEU A 46 0.59 -14.49 11.08
N LYS A 47 1.10 -13.44 11.75
CA LYS A 47 2.33 -13.51 12.53
C LYS A 47 2.28 -14.61 13.60
N GLU A 48 1.20 -14.66 14.39
CA GLU A 48 1.05 -15.64 15.47
C GLU A 48 1.04 -17.07 14.93
N CYS A 49 0.32 -17.31 13.83
CA CYS A 49 0.30 -18.60 13.15
C CYS A 49 1.69 -19.03 12.68
N MET A 50 2.41 -18.11 12.02
CA MET A 50 3.75 -18.40 11.49
C MET A 50 4.79 -18.60 12.61
N ASP A 51 4.69 -17.85 13.70
CA ASP A 51 5.56 -18.04 14.87
C ASP A 51 5.29 -19.38 15.57
N MET A 52 4.02 -19.77 15.71
CA MET A 52 3.66 -21.08 16.25
C MET A 52 4.10 -22.24 15.35
N LEU A 53 4.02 -22.09 14.03
CA LEU A 53 4.57 -23.07 13.09
C LEU A 53 6.09 -23.19 13.23
N ARG A 54 6.82 -22.07 13.36
CA ARG A 54 8.28 -22.09 13.58
C ARG A 54 8.66 -22.79 14.88
N LEU A 55 7.96 -22.49 15.98
CA LEU A 55 8.19 -23.14 17.27
C LEU A 55 7.96 -24.65 17.18
N THR A 56 6.87 -25.07 16.54
CA THR A 56 6.54 -26.49 16.37
C THR A 56 7.58 -27.22 15.49
N LEU A 57 8.09 -26.56 14.45
CA LEU A 57 9.13 -27.10 13.57
C LEU A 57 10.48 -27.28 14.28
N GLN A 58 10.77 -26.48 15.32
CA GLN A 58 12.01 -26.61 16.11
C GLN A 58 11.95 -27.74 17.15
N THR A 59 10.75 -28.07 17.64
CA THR A 59 10.59 -29.05 18.72
C THR A 59 10.42 -30.50 18.26
N THR A 60 10.18 -30.72 16.97
CA THR A 60 9.75 -32.04 16.46
C THR A 60 10.85 -32.66 15.60
N SER A 61 11.38 -33.81 16.02
CA SER A 61 12.42 -34.56 15.29
C SER A 61 11.88 -35.31 14.07
N ASP A 62 10.60 -35.69 14.11
CA ASP A 62 9.86 -36.29 12.98
C ASP A 62 9.29 -35.18 12.11
N GLY A 63 9.99 -34.92 11.01
CA GLY A 63 9.83 -33.72 10.19
C GLY A 63 8.40 -33.32 9.83
N VAL A 64 8.17 -32.00 9.88
CA VAL A 64 7.29 -31.25 8.97
C VAL A 64 5.82 -31.72 8.89
N MET A 65 5.28 -32.49 9.84
CA MET A 65 3.89 -32.96 9.82
C MET A 65 3.08 -32.37 10.97
N LEU A 66 1.90 -31.84 10.66
CA LEU A 66 0.94 -31.31 11.63
C LEU A 66 -0.21 -32.32 11.79
N ASP A 67 -0.37 -32.87 12.99
CA ASP A 67 -1.64 -33.49 13.36
C ASP A 67 -2.72 -32.43 13.63
N LYS A 68 -3.93 -32.90 13.90
CA LYS A 68 -5.10 -32.04 14.11
C LYS A 68 -4.92 -31.04 15.26
N ASP A 69 -4.33 -31.47 16.38
CA ASP A 69 -4.19 -30.64 17.58
C ASP A 69 -3.06 -29.62 17.40
N LEU A 70 -1.94 -30.02 16.81
CA LEU A 70 -0.86 -29.11 16.43
C LEU A 70 -1.31 -28.08 15.41
N PHE A 71 -2.06 -28.50 14.38
CA PHE A 71 -2.64 -27.58 13.41
C PHE A 71 -3.53 -26.55 14.09
N LYS A 72 -4.47 -27.00 14.94
CA LYS A 72 -5.36 -26.13 15.71
C LYS A 72 -4.58 -25.12 16.55
N LYS A 73 -3.54 -25.58 17.26
CA LYS A 73 -2.66 -24.72 18.07
C LYS A 73 -1.97 -23.64 17.22
N CYS A 74 -1.61 -23.96 15.98
CA CYS A 74 -0.98 -23.01 15.06
C CYS A 74 -1.98 -22.02 14.48
N VAL A 75 -3.19 -22.44 14.12
CA VAL A 75 -4.12 -21.57 13.36
C VAL A 75 -5.13 -20.81 14.21
N GLN A 76 -5.33 -21.19 15.48
CA GLN A 76 -6.40 -20.65 16.34
C GLN A 76 -6.44 -19.11 16.40
N SER A 77 -5.28 -18.44 16.49
CA SER A 77 -5.22 -16.98 16.60
C SER A 77 -5.63 -16.24 15.32
N ASN A 78 -5.55 -16.92 14.17
CA ASN A 78 -5.77 -16.32 12.85
C ASN A 78 -6.83 -17.10 12.04
N ILE A 79 -7.64 -17.93 12.72
CA ILE A 79 -8.56 -18.88 12.08
C ILE A 79 -9.61 -18.21 11.20
N VAL A 80 -10.08 -17.01 11.57
CA VAL A 80 -11.09 -16.27 10.79
C VAL A 80 -10.54 -15.90 9.41
N LEU A 81 -9.34 -15.30 9.36
CA LEU A 81 -8.68 -14.92 8.11
C LEU A 81 -8.34 -16.15 7.27
N LEU A 82 -7.78 -17.20 7.89
CA LEU A 82 -7.48 -18.44 7.20
C LEU A 82 -8.73 -19.11 6.64
N THR A 83 -9.83 -19.11 7.40
CA THR A 83 -11.11 -19.65 6.92
C THR A 83 -11.63 -18.87 5.72
N GLN A 84 -11.54 -17.53 5.74
CA GLN A 84 -11.91 -16.70 4.58
C GLN A 84 -11.06 -17.05 3.35
N ALA A 85 -9.74 -17.19 3.53
CA ALA A 85 -8.80 -17.54 2.47
C ALA A 85 -9.15 -18.89 1.83
N PHE A 86 -9.23 -19.96 2.63
CA PHE A 86 -9.44 -21.32 2.14
C PHE A 86 -10.88 -21.59 1.68
N ARG A 87 -11.86 -20.82 2.15
CA ARG A 87 -13.26 -20.88 1.68
C ARG A 87 -13.54 -19.97 0.48
N ARG A 88 -12.48 -19.40 -0.14
CA ARG A 88 -12.58 -18.53 -1.31
C ARG A 88 -13.52 -17.34 -1.08
N LYS A 89 -13.43 -16.73 0.10
CA LYS A 89 -14.24 -15.56 0.51
C LYS A 89 -13.55 -14.23 0.28
N PHE A 90 -12.31 -14.23 -0.18
CA PHE A 90 -11.65 -13.01 -0.62
C PHE A 90 -12.29 -12.44 -1.89
N VAL A 91 -12.11 -11.13 -2.06
CA VAL A 91 -12.61 -10.30 -3.15
C VAL A 91 -12.24 -10.87 -4.53
N ILE A 92 -11.08 -11.53 -4.64
CA ILE A 92 -10.69 -12.33 -5.80
C ILE A 92 -10.57 -13.80 -5.35
N PRO A 93 -11.62 -14.63 -5.55
CA PRO A 93 -11.65 -16.03 -5.14
C PRO A 93 -10.59 -16.92 -5.80
N ASP A 94 -10.35 -16.73 -7.10
CA ASP A 94 -9.35 -17.48 -7.88
C ASP A 94 -8.17 -16.58 -8.21
N PHE A 95 -7.35 -16.33 -7.19
CA PHE A 95 -6.24 -15.38 -7.28
C PHE A 95 -5.15 -15.85 -8.25
N MET A 96 -4.87 -17.15 -8.33
CA MET A 96 -3.83 -17.68 -9.23
C MET A 96 -4.18 -17.45 -10.71
N SER A 97 -5.45 -17.66 -11.08
CA SER A 97 -5.94 -17.35 -12.43
C SER A 97 -5.85 -15.84 -12.72
N PHE A 98 -6.26 -15.01 -11.75
CA PHE A 98 -6.14 -13.56 -11.87
C PHE A 98 -4.68 -13.10 -12.08
N THR A 99 -3.74 -13.64 -11.30
CA THR A 99 -2.32 -13.26 -11.40
C THR A 99 -1.69 -13.68 -12.72
N SER A 100 -2.13 -14.79 -13.32
CA SER A 100 -1.71 -15.18 -14.68
C SER A 100 -2.08 -14.11 -15.70
N HIS A 101 -3.28 -13.52 -15.61
CA HIS A 101 -3.66 -12.42 -16.49
C HIS A 101 -2.85 -11.14 -16.22
N ILE A 102 -2.48 -10.88 -14.95
CA ILE A 102 -1.57 -9.77 -14.62
C ILE A 102 -0.20 -9.98 -15.27
N ASP A 103 0.33 -11.21 -15.30
CA ASP A 103 1.59 -11.55 -15.97
C ASP A 103 1.49 -11.30 -17.48
N GLU A 104 0.38 -11.69 -18.12
CA GLU A 104 0.13 -11.44 -19.54
C GLU A 104 0.06 -9.94 -19.88
N LEU A 105 -0.65 -9.15 -19.06
CA LEU A 105 -0.72 -7.69 -19.20
C LEU A 105 0.64 -7.04 -19.00
N TYR A 106 1.40 -7.52 -18.01
CA TYR A 106 2.76 -7.08 -17.75
C TYR A 106 3.66 -7.31 -18.98
N GLU A 107 3.66 -8.52 -19.55
CA GLU A 107 4.47 -8.87 -20.72
C GLU A 107 4.03 -8.13 -21.99
N SER A 108 2.74 -7.85 -22.13
CA SER A 108 2.21 -7.02 -23.22
C SER A 108 2.69 -5.57 -23.10
N ALA A 109 2.56 -4.97 -21.91
CA ALA A 109 2.96 -3.59 -21.65
C ALA A 109 4.48 -3.40 -21.72
N LYS A 110 5.27 -4.40 -21.27
CA LYS A 110 6.74 -4.38 -21.31
C LYS A 110 7.31 -4.17 -22.73
N LYS A 111 6.56 -4.56 -23.77
CA LYS A 111 6.97 -4.38 -25.17
C LYS A 111 6.86 -2.93 -25.65
N GLN A 112 6.18 -2.06 -24.89
CA GLN A 112 6.09 -0.63 -25.20
C GLN A 112 7.38 0.07 -24.75
N SER A 113 8.38 0.12 -25.63
CA SER A 113 9.70 0.72 -25.39
C SER A 113 9.77 2.23 -25.68
N GLY A 114 8.63 2.86 -25.94
CA GLY A 114 8.53 4.31 -26.15
C GLY A 114 8.63 5.10 -24.85
N GLY A 115 8.71 6.43 -24.97
CA GLY A 115 8.81 7.36 -23.84
C GLY A 115 10.22 7.89 -23.63
N LYS A 116 10.37 8.79 -22.65
CA LYS A 116 11.64 9.40 -22.28
C LYS A 116 11.74 9.45 -20.76
N VAL A 117 12.83 8.92 -20.21
CA VAL A 117 13.15 9.06 -18.79
C VAL A 117 13.30 10.55 -18.45
N ALA A 118 12.72 10.96 -17.32
CA ALA A 118 12.85 12.33 -16.85
C ALA A 118 14.32 12.66 -16.56
N ASP A 119 14.83 13.71 -17.20
CA ASP A 119 16.25 14.08 -17.18
C ASP A 119 16.51 15.48 -16.62
N TYR A 120 15.49 16.14 -16.04
CA TYR A 120 15.62 17.48 -15.46
C TYR A 120 16.43 17.48 -14.14
N ILE A 121 16.56 16.34 -13.47
CA ILE A 121 17.51 16.12 -12.37
C ILE A 121 18.33 14.84 -12.56
N PRO A 122 19.61 14.80 -12.12
CA PRO A 122 20.50 13.65 -12.34
C PRO A 122 20.02 12.34 -11.72
N GLN A 123 19.26 12.38 -10.63
CA GLN A 123 18.80 11.19 -9.91
C GLN A 123 17.74 10.43 -10.71
N LEU A 124 16.88 11.14 -11.45
CA LEU A 124 15.89 10.51 -12.33
C LEU A 124 16.56 9.99 -13.61
N ALA A 125 17.52 10.74 -14.17
CA ALA A 125 18.24 10.35 -15.38
C ALA A 125 19.06 9.05 -15.23
N LYS A 126 19.38 8.64 -13.99
CA LYS A 126 20.14 7.42 -13.69
C LYS A 126 19.32 6.14 -13.81
N PHE A 127 17.99 6.22 -13.79
CA PHE A 127 17.16 5.02 -13.88
C PHE A 127 17.21 4.45 -15.29
N SER A 128 17.38 3.14 -15.39
CA SER A 128 17.34 2.45 -16.68
C SER A 128 15.92 2.54 -17.26
N PRO A 129 15.75 2.85 -18.55
CA PRO A 129 14.45 2.80 -19.22
C PRO A 129 13.85 1.38 -19.27
N ASP A 130 14.66 0.34 -19.02
CA ASP A 130 14.22 -1.06 -19.04
C ASP A 130 13.56 -1.50 -17.71
N LEU A 131 13.61 -0.67 -16.66
CA LEU A 131 12.98 -1.00 -15.39
C LEU A 131 11.46 -1.02 -15.54
N TRP A 132 10.85 -2.16 -15.24
CA TRP A 132 9.41 -2.35 -15.34
C TRP A 132 8.91 -3.24 -14.22
N GLY A 133 7.99 -2.72 -13.40
CA GLY A 133 7.50 -3.41 -12.21
C GLY A 133 6.01 -3.19 -11.99
N VAL A 134 5.28 -4.27 -11.74
CA VAL A 134 3.85 -4.25 -11.41
C VAL A 134 3.64 -4.98 -10.10
N SER A 135 2.89 -4.37 -9.18
CA SER A 135 2.53 -5.01 -7.91
C SER A 135 1.07 -4.77 -7.59
N VAL A 136 0.42 -5.81 -7.11
CA VAL A 136 -0.99 -5.84 -6.73
C VAL A 136 -1.11 -6.15 -5.25
N CYS A 137 -1.98 -5.42 -4.57
CA CYS A 137 -2.47 -5.72 -3.24
C CYS A 137 -3.99 -5.60 -3.25
N THR A 138 -4.72 -6.68 -2.93
CA THR A 138 -6.18 -6.61 -2.81
C THR A 138 -6.59 -6.06 -1.45
N VAL A 139 -7.88 -5.71 -1.32
CA VAL A 139 -8.44 -5.23 -0.02
C VAL A 139 -8.41 -6.31 1.07
N ASP A 140 -8.28 -7.59 0.69
CA ASP A 140 -8.09 -8.70 1.63
C ASP A 140 -6.62 -9.01 1.94
N GLY A 141 -5.67 -8.30 1.31
CA GLY A 141 -4.24 -8.50 1.49
C GLY A 141 -3.63 -9.60 0.62
N GLN A 142 -4.32 -10.05 -0.44
CA GLN A 142 -3.72 -10.93 -1.45
C GLN A 142 -2.70 -10.13 -2.26
N ARG A 143 -1.53 -10.71 -2.55
CA ARG A 143 -0.39 -10.00 -3.15
C ARG A 143 0.20 -10.75 -4.34
N HIS A 144 0.51 -10.01 -5.40
CA HIS A 144 1.26 -10.50 -6.55
C HIS A 144 2.17 -9.42 -7.11
N SER A 145 3.33 -9.80 -7.64
CA SER A 145 4.37 -8.88 -8.09
C SER A 145 5.14 -9.50 -9.26
N VAL A 146 5.40 -8.70 -10.31
CA VAL A 146 6.13 -9.11 -11.52
C VAL A 146 7.10 -8.01 -11.93
N GLY A 147 8.33 -8.38 -12.27
CA GLY A 147 9.37 -7.44 -12.71
C GLY A 147 10.15 -6.80 -11.56
N ASP A 148 10.59 -5.56 -11.76
CA ASP A 148 11.51 -4.83 -10.87
C ASP A 148 10.80 -4.20 -9.66
N THR A 149 10.00 -4.99 -8.94
CA THR A 149 9.03 -4.47 -7.96
C THR A 149 9.62 -4.01 -6.64
N LYS A 150 10.89 -4.35 -6.38
CA LYS A 150 11.61 -4.05 -5.14
C LYS A 150 12.66 -2.95 -5.29
N VAL A 151 12.79 -2.38 -6.49
CA VAL A 151 13.68 -1.25 -6.74
C VAL A 151 13.05 0.00 -6.12
N PRO A 152 13.72 0.68 -5.18
CA PRO A 152 13.22 1.94 -4.62
C PRO A 152 13.18 3.05 -5.68
N PHE A 153 12.12 3.84 -5.68
CA PHE A 153 11.99 5.06 -6.48
C PHE A 153 11.22 6.14 -5.71
N CYS A 154 11.49 7.41 -6.04
CA CYS A 154 10.81 8.54 -5.41
C CYS A 154 9.34 8.63 -5.84
N LEU A 155 8.42 8.81 -4.89
CA LEU A 155 6.99 8.98 -5.15
C LEU A 155 6.70 10.17 -6.06
N GLN A 156 7.48 11.24 -5.95
CA GLN A 156 7.27 12.46 -6.73
C GLN A 156 5.81 12.93 -6.58
N SER A 157 5.09 13.13 -7.68
CA SER A 157 3.70 13.59 -7.63
C SER A 157 2.72 12.57 -7.03
N CYS A 158 3.08 11.28 -6.93
CA CYS A 158 2.23 10.27 -6.30
C CYS A 158 2.04 10.51 -4.79
N VAL A 159 2.86 11.34 -4.14
CA VAL A 159 2.66 11.72 -2.74
C VAL A 159 1.49 12.71 -2.55
N LYS A 160 1.07 13.41 -3.61
CA LYS A 160 0.02 14.45 -3.55
C LYS A 160 -1.34 13.92 -3.05
N PRO A 161 -1.89 12.81 -3.56
CA PRO A 161 -3.13 12.25 -3.00
C PRO A 161 -2.95 11.81 -1.54
N LEU A 162 -1.77 11.27 -1.18
CA LEU A 162 -1.50 10.78 0.18
C LEU A 162 -1.49 11.92 1.20
N LYS A 163 -0.76 13.01 0.93
CA LYS A 163 -0.75 14.19 1.83
C LYS A 163 -2.11 14.90 1.90
N TYR A 164 -2.88 14.88 0.81
CA TYR A 164 -4.25 15.40 0.83
C TYR A 164 -5.16 14.55 1.72
N ALA A 165 -5.06 13.22 1.63
CA ALA A 165 -5.79 12.31 2.50
C ALA A 165 -5.46 12.55 3.99
N ILE A 166 -4.17 12.71 4.32
CA ILE A 166 -3.73 13.08 5.68
C ILE A 166 -4.35 14.41 6.12
N ALA A 167 -4.31 15.43 5.26
CA ALA A 167 -4.89 16.74 5.57
C ALA A 167 -6.40 16.70 5.86
N VAL A 168 -7.17 15.97 5.03
CA VAL A 168 -8.61 15.82 5.25
C VAL A 168 -8.88 14.94 6.47
N ASN A 169 -8.04 13.94 6.73
CA ASN A 169 -8.18 13.09 7.91
C ASN A 169 -8.08 13.90 9.21
N ASP A 170 -7.13 14.84 9.26
CA ASP A 170 -6.85 15.59 10.49
C ASP A 170 -7.72 16.84 10.64
N LEU A 171 -8.01 17.53 9.54
CA LEU A 171 -8.66 18.85 9.56
C LEU A 171 -10.08 18.86 9.00
N GLY A 172 -10.52 17.75 8.38
CA GLY A 172 -11.82 17.65 7.72
C GLY A 172 -11.89 18.36 6.37
N THR A 173 -12.88 17.99 5.57
CA THR A 173 -13.08 18.53 4.21
C THR A 173 -13.25 20.04 4.20
N GLU A 174 -14.03 20.57 5.15
CA GLU A 174 -14.41 21.97 5.14
C GLU A 174 -13.19 22.88 5.30
N TYR A 175 -12.31 22.60 6.27
CA TYR A 175 -11.12 23.39 6.49
C TYR A 175 -10.17 23.32 5.29
N VAL A 176 -9.85 22.11 4.82
CA VAL A 176 -8.91 21.92 3.70
C VAL A 176 -9.37 22.68 2.47
N HIS A 177 -10.67 22.62 2.14
CA HIS A 177 -11.21 23.26 0.94
C HIS A 177 -11.46 24.77 1.06
N ARG A 178 -11.16 25.41 2.21
CA ARG A 178 -11.02 26.87 2.27
C ARG A 178 -9.78 27.36 1.52
N TYR A 179 -8.76 26.52 1.39
CA TYR A 179 -7.46 26.87 0.80
C TYR A 179 -7.25 26.26 -0.60
N VAL A 180 -7.89 25.13 -0.89
CA VAL A 180 -7.78 24.42 -2.18
C VAL A 180 -9.14 24.11 -2.79
N GLY A 181 -9.27 24.30 -4.09
CA GLY A 181 -10.49 23.97 -4.84
C GLY A 181 -10.81 22.47 -4.82
N LYS A 182 -12.04 22.13 -5.25
CA LYS A 182 -12.47 20.75 -5.51
C LYS A 182 -12.41 20.39 -7.00
N GLU A 183 -11.94 21.34 -7.81
CA GLU A 183 -11.77 21.30 -9.25
C GLU A 183 -10.28 21.53 -9.56
N PRO A 184 -9.77 21.14 -10.74
CA PRO A 184 -8.35 21.19 -11.04
C PRO A 184 -7.75 22.58 -10.74
N ASN A 185 -6.66 22.57 -9.95
CA ASN A 185 -5.79 23.69 -9.53
C ASN A 185 -6.04 24.25 -8.11
N LYS A 186 -5.22 23.78 -7.15
CA LYS A 186 -4.42 24.56 -6.16
C LYS A 186 -3.77 23.58 -5.15
N PRO A 187 -2.56 23.83 -4.61
CA PRO A 187 -1.94 22.95 -3.61
C PRO A 187 -2.10 23.46 -2.16
N HIS A 188 -2.11 22.55 -1.15
CA HIS A 188 -1.89 22.91 0.26
C HIS A 188 -1.29 21.77 1.13
N ASN A 189 -0.80 22.14 2.33
CA ASN A 189 -0.21 21.31 3.40
C ASN A 189 -0.73 21.75 4.80
N PRO A 190 -1.32 20.87 5.62
CA PRO A 190 -2.19 21.20 6.78
C PRO A 190 -1.53 21.58 8.12
N MET A 191 -0.21 21.48 8.30
CA MET A 191 0.38 21.56 9.65
C MET A 191 0.95 22.94 10.00
N GLN A 192 0.30 23.65 10.94
CA GLN A 192 0.78 24.91 11.51
C GLN A 192 1.44 24.68 12.89
N GLY A 193 2.46 25.47 13.22
CA GLY A 193 3.03 25.55 14.58
C GLY A 193 4.11 24.52 14.95
N VAL A 194 4.41 23.56 14.08
CA VAL A 194 5.41 22.51 14.28
C VAL A 194 6.60 22.73 13.34
N ASN A 195 7.83 22.38 13.73
CA ASN A 195 8.99 22.48 12.82
C ASN A 195 8.88 21.45 11.67
N ASN A 196 9.65 21.64 10.59
CA ASN A 196 9.56 20.77 9.42
C ASN A 196 10.00 19.33 9.67
N ALA A 197 10.91 19.09 10.62
CA ALA A 197 11.37 17.74 10.94
C ALA A 197 10.23 16.91 11.56
N GLU A 198 9.52 17.47 12.53
CA GLU A 198 8.38 16.82 13.17
C GLU A 198 7.22 16.59 12.18
N LYS A 199 6.98 17.53 11.25
CA LYS A 199 6.01 17.33 10.16
C LYS A 199 6.40 16.18 9.25
N PHE A 200 7.69 16.05 8.94
CA PHE A 200 8.19 14.97 8.09
C PHE A 200 8.05 13.62 8.77
N ASP A 201 8.45 13.52 10.04
CA ASP A 201 8.29 12.31 10.84
C ASP A 201 6.81 11.90 10.95
N TYR A 202 5.91 12.87 11.14
CA TYR A 202 4.47 12.61 11.16
C TYR A 202 3.97 12.01 9.83
N VAL A 203 4.35 12.61 8.69
CA VAL A 203 3.94 12.09 7.38
C VAL A 203 4.54 10.70 7.15
N MET A 204 5.81 10.49 7.50
CA MET A 204 6.45 9.17 7.40
C MET A 204 5.74 8.11 8.24
N GLN A 205 5.29 8.44 9.46
CA GLN A 205 4.49 7.54 10.28
C GLN A 205 3.16 7.17 9.60
N PHE A 206 2.46 8.14 9.01
CA PHE A 206 1.24 7.86 8.23
C PHE A 206 1.51 6.96 7.03
N LEU A 207 2.56 7.25 6.26
CA LEU A 207 2.91 6.44 5.09
C LEU A 207 3.32 5.01 5.49
N ASN A 208 4.04 4.83 6.59
CA ASN A 208 4.35 3.51 7.14
C ASN A 208 3.07 2.73 7.47
N LYS A 209 2.09 3.37 8.13
CA LYS A 209 0.78 2.74 8.42
C LYS A 209 0.03 2.36 7.14
N MET A 210 -0.02 3.27 6.16
CA MET A 210 -0.65 3.01 4.86
C MET A 210 0.02 1.88 4.09
N ALA A 211 1.34 1.72 4.22
CA ALA A 211 2.12 0.65 3.59
C ALA A 211 2.15 -0.64 4.41
N GLY A 212 1.50 -0.70 5.57
CA GLY A 212 1.56 -1.84 6.49
C GLY A 212 2.98 -2.14 6.99
N ASN A 213 3.78 -1.10 7.18
CA ASN A 213 5.19 -1.12 7.60
C ASN A 213 6.14 -1.79 6.58
N GLU A 214 5.75 -1.86 5.31
CA GLU A 214 6.69 -2.14 4.21
C GLU A 214 7.58 -0.91 3.92
N TYR A 215 8.47 -1.02 2.92
CA TYR A 215 9.49 -0.02 2.65
C TYR A 215 8.92 1.38 2.36
N VAL A 216 9.29 2.36 3.19
CA VAL A 216 9.14 3.80 2.96
C VAL A 216 10.47 4.46 3.31
N GLY A 217 11.13 5.03 2.31
CA GLY A 217 12.46 5.63 2.41
C GLY A 217 12.47 7.12 2.13
N PHE A 218 13.67 7.70 2.04
CA PHE A 218 13.85 9.11 1.69
C PHE A 218 15.16 9.31 0.94
N SER A 219 15.07 10.00 -0.19
CA SER A 219 16.21 10.30 -1.06
C SER A 219 16.72 11.72 -0.84
N ASN A 220 17.71 11.89 0.04
CA ASN A 220 18.31 13.22 0.23
C ASN A 220 18.93 13.77 -1.07
N ALA A 221 19.47 12.91 -1.93
CA ALA A 221 20.06 13.33 -3.20
C ALA A 221 19.01 13.94 -4.16
N THR A 222 17.83 13.32 -4.24
CA THR A 222 16.70 13.85 -5.02
C THR A 222 16.19 15.13 -4.40
N PHE A 223 16.06 15.19 -3.07
CA PHE A 223 15.63 16.40 -2.36
C PHE A 223 16.52 17.61 -2.66
N GLN A 224 17.84 17.46 -2.58
CA GLN A 224 18.76 18.56 -2.89
C GLN A 224 18.58 19.04 -4.35
N SER A 225 18.44 18.12 -5.28
CA SER A 225 18.32 18.44 -6.71
C SER A 225 16.97 19.06 -7.07
N GLU A 226 15.87 18.58 -6.48
CA GLU A 226 14.52 19.16 -6.60
C GLU A 226 14.48 20.58 -6.02
N ARG A 227 15.18 20.81 -4.91
CA ARG A 227 15.28 22.14 -4.29
C ARG A 227 16.07 23.12 -5.17
N GLU A 228 17.21 22.69 -5.70
CA GLU A 228 18.07 23.53 -6.54
C GLU A 228 17.45 23.86 -7.91
N SER A 229 16.71 22.92 -8.51
CA SER A 229 16.02 23.10 -9.81
C SER A 229 14.57 23.61 -9.67
N GLY A 230 14.16 23.97 -8.46
CA GLY A 230 12.78 24.24 -8.09
C GLY A 230 12.21 25.60 -8.50
N ASP A 231 12.79 26.31 -9.47
CA ASP A 231 12.44 27.71 -9.81
C ASP A 231 10.94 27.94 -10.00
N ARG A 232 10.27 27.04 -10.73
CA ARG A 232 8.82 27.10 -10.95
C ARG A 232 8.05 26.98 -9.63
N ASN A 233 8.49 26.12 -8.72
CA ASN A 233 7.86 25.94 -7.42
C ASN A 233 8.05 27.18 -6.54
N PHE A 234 9.24 27.81 -6.57
CA PHE A 234 9.47 29.10 -5.91
C PHE A 234 8.56 30.20 -6.45
N ALA A 235 8.45 30.34 -7.78
CA ALA A 235 7.57 31.32 -8.40
C ALA A 235 6.10 31.14 -7.97
N ILE A 236 5.61 29.89 -7.96
CA ILE A 236 4.27 29.55 -7.44
C ILE A 236 4.16 29.92 -5.96
N GLY A 237 5.16 29.58 -5.14
CA GLY A 237 5.17 29.88 -3.71
C GLY A 237 5.04 31.38 -3.42
N TYR A 238 5.83 32.21 -4.10
CA TYR A 238 5.73 33.68 -3.97
C TYR A 238 4.38 34.21 -4.45
N TYR A 239 3.84 33.69 -5.55
CA TYR A 239 2.51 34.09 -6.03
C TYR A 239 1.40 33.73 -5.02
N LEU A 240 1.44 32.53 -4.43
CA LEU A 240 0.50 32.10 -3.40
C LEU A 240 0.62 32.94 -2.12
N LYS A 241 1.85 33.33 -1.75
CA LYS A 241 2.10 34.20 -0.59
C LYS A 241 1.48 35.58 -0.79
N GLU A 242 1.69 36.19 -1.96
CA GLU A 242 1.10 37.49 -2.32
C GLU A 242 -0.44 37.44 -2.29
N LYS A 243 -1.02 36.35 -2.80
CA LYS A 243 -2.48 36.13 -2.79
C LYS A 243 -3.05 35.61 -1.47
N LYS A 244 -2.27 35.59 -0.39
CA LYS A 244 -2.68 35.11 0.95
C LYS A 244 -3.34 33.73 0.92
N CYS A 245 -2.83 32.85 0.07
CA CYS A 245 -3.36 31.49 -0.09
C CYS A 245 -2.86 30.51 0.99
N PHE A 246 -1.86 30.92 1.77
CA PHE A 246 -1.41 30.17 2.94
C PHE A 246 -2.16 30.64 4.20
N PRO A 247 -2.35 29.76 5.18
CA PRO A 247 -2.82 30.17 6.50
C PRO A 247 -1.90 31.23 7.14
N GLU A 248 -2.46 32.00 8.06
CA GLU A 248 -1.71 33.04 8.77
C GLU A 248 -0.50 32.46 9.52
N GLY A 249 0.60 33.21 9.55
CA GLY A 249 1.86 32.77 10.20
C GLY A 249 2.68 31.73 9.43
N THR A 250 2.31 31.40 8.18
CA THR A 250 3.05 30.43 7.37
C THR A 250 4.38 30.99 6.84
N ASP A 251 5.48 30.30 7.12
CA ASP A 251 6.74 30.48 6.39
C ASP A 251 6.70 29.73 5.05
N MET A 252 6.52 30.46 3.95
CA MET A 252 6.42 29.91 2.60
C MET A 252 7.68 29.15 2.18
N VAL A 253 8.88 29.64 2.52
CA VAL A 253 10.14 29.02 2.10
C VAL A 253 10.33 27.68 2.82
N GLY A 254 10.09 27.64 4.12
CA GLY A 254 10.06 26.38 4.88
C GLY A 254 9.01 25.40 4.35
N ILE A 255 7.83 25.86 3.92
CA ILE A 255 6.82 24.97 3.31
C ILE A 255 7.28 24.42 1.95
N LEU A 256 8.01 25.19 1.14
CA LEU A 256 8.59 24.68 -0.10
C LEU A 256 9.67 23.62 0.17
N ASP A 257 10.55 23.84 1.14
CA ASP A 257 11.53 22.82 1.55
C ASP A 257 10.82 21.53 1.96
N PHE A 258 9.77 21.64 2.78
CA PHE A 258 8.97 20.48 3.17
C PHE A 258 8.29 19.81 1.97
N TYR A 259 7.78 20.59 1.00
CA TYR A 259 7.21 20.06 -0.23
C TYR A 259 8.23 19.24 -1.04
N PHE A 260 9.47 19.71 -1.17
CA PHE A 260 10.53 18.97 -1.85
C PHE A 260 10.93 17.70 -1.09
N GLN A 261 10.94 17.74 0.25
CA GLN A 261 11.17 16.54 1.06
C GLN A 261 10.10 15.47 0.79
N LEU A 262 8.82 15.85 0.78
CA LEU A 262 7.72 14.91 0.51
C LEU A 262 7.79 14.29 -0.89
N CYS A 263 8.20 15.06 -1.91
CA CYS A 263 8.36 14.53 -3.28
C CYS A 263 9.51 13.53 -3.39
N SER A 264 10.47 13.60 -2.46
CA SER A 264 11.68 12.77 -2.43
C SER A 264 11.55 11.54 -1.52
N ILE A 265 10.35 11.25 -1.00
CA ILE A 265 10.05 10.02 -0.27
C ILE A 265 10.12 8.84 -1.25
N GLU A 266 10.80 7.77 -0.86
CA GLU A 266 11.00 6.58 -1.67
C GLU A 266 10.03 5.46 -1.29
N VAL A 267 9.58 4.71 -2.29
CA VAL A 267 8.76 3.50 -2.13
C VAL A 267 9.25 2.44 -3.11
N THR A 268 8.73 1.22 -2.97
CA THR A 268 8.82 0.17 -3.98
C THR A 268 7.43 -0.06 -4.60
N CYS A 269 7.33 -0.76 -5.73
CA CYS A 269 6.01 -1.14 -6.25
C CYS A 269 5.21 -1.94 -5.20
N GLU A 270 5.90 -2.83 -4.47
CA GLU A 270 5.27 -3.65 -3.43
C GLU A 270 4.65 -2.79 -2.32
N SER A 271 5.43 -1.89 -1.71
CA SER A 271 4.93 -1.05 -0.62
C SER A 271 3.90 -0.02 -1.06
N ALA A 272 4.07 0.57 -2.25
CA ALA A 272 3.10 1.51 -2.82
C ALA A 272 1.76 0.82 -3.15
N SER A 273 1.78 -0.45 -3.58
CA SER A 273 0.55 -1.21 -3.82
C SER A 273 -0.28 -1.39 -2.54
N VAL A 274 0.35 -1.48 -1.36
CA VAL A 274 -0.35 -1.54 -0.07
C VAL A 274 -0.96 -0.20 0.28
N MET A 275 -0.26 0.91 0.02
CA MET A 275 -0.83 2.26 0.21
C MET A 275 -2.08 2.47 -0.67
N ALA A 276 -2.01 2.05 -1.93
CA ALA A 276 -3.15 2.11 -2.85
C ALA A 276 -4.32 1.22 -2.36
N ALA A 277 -4.02 0.02 -1.88
CA ALA A 277 -5.03 -0.88 -1.33
C ALA A 277 -5.65 -0.37 -0.02
N THR A 278 -4.91 0.40 0.78
CA THR A 278 -5.45 1.11 1.95
C THR A 278 -6.52 2.13 1.53
N LEU A 279 -6.31 2.84 0.42
CA LEU A 279 -7.34 3.73 -0.14
C LEU A 279 -8.51 2.92 -0.71
N ALA A 280 -8.25 1.83 -1.45
CA ALA A 280 -9.31 0.96 -1.98
C ALA A 280 -10.17 0.33 -0.88
N ASN A 281 -9.60 0.10 0.30
CA ASN A 281 -10.24 -0.51 1.46
C ASN A 281 -10.81 0.52 2.46
N GLY A 282 -11.23 1.69 1.98
CA GLY A 282 -11.91 2.69 2.81
C GLY A 282 -11.05 3.27 3.94
N GLY A 283 -9.72 3.18 3.83
CA GLY A 283 -8.77 3.72 4.81
C GLY A 283 -8.24 2.69 5.80
N PHE A 284 -8.60 1.42 5.68
CA PHE A 284 -8.04 0.33 6.48
C PHE A 284 -6.89 -0.35 5.74
N CYS A 285 -5.72 -0.46 6.36
CA CYS A 285 -4.59 -1.16 5.75
C CYS A 285 -4.91 -2.66 5.63
N PRO A 286 -4.92 -3.24 4.42
CA PRO A 286 -5.45 -4.58 4.21
C PRO A 286 -4.60 -5.67 4.85
N ILE A 287 -3.29 -5.44 5.02
CA ILE A 287 -2.35 -6.43 5.59
C ILE A 287 -2.15 -6.30 7.10
N THR A 288 -2.66 -5.24 7.74
CA THR A 288 -2.57 -5.06 9.20
C THR A 288 -3.94 -5.00 9.88
N GLY A 289 -4.99 -4.59 9.15
CA GLY A 289 -6.31 -4.29 9.70
C GLY A 289 -6.39 -2.95 10.44
N GLU A 290 -5.31 -2.15 10.48
CA GLU A 290 -5.31 -0.84 11.14
C GLU A 290 -6.16 0.16 10.34
N ARG A 291 -7.00 0.93 11.02
CA ARG A 291 -7.67 2.10 10.43
C ARG A 291 -6.66 3.25 10.34
N VAL A 292 -6.22 3.56 9.13
CA VAL A 292 -5.20 4.58 8.87
C VAL A 292 -5.82 5.94 8.51
N LEU A 293 -6.89 5.94 7.71
CA LEU A 293 -7.54 7.15 7.22
C LEU A 293 -9.05 7.14 7.52
N SER A 294 -9.64 8.32 7.61
CA SER A 294 -11.09 8.48 7.67
C SER A 294 -11.74 8.13 6.31
N PRO A 295 -12.96 7.55 6.30
CA PRO A 295 -13.68 7.30 5.05
C PRO A 295 -13.93 8.56 4.22
N GLU A 296 -14.08 9.71 4.89
CA GLU A 296 -14.20 11.02 4.24
C GLU A 296 -12.94 11.38 3.45
N ALA A 297 -11.77 11.26 4.08
CA ALA A 297 -10.48 11.52 3.44
C ALA A 297 -10.28 10.62 2.22
N VAL A 298 -10.58 9.33 2.36
CA VAL A 298 -10.43 8.35 1.28
C VAL A 298 -11.36 8.67 0.11
N ARG A 299 -12.66 8.88 0.39
CA ARG A 299 -13.65 9.22 -0.65
C ARG A 299 -13.21 10.45 -1.43
N ASN A 300 -12.85 11.54 -0.75
CA ASN A 300 -12.48 12.77 -1.41
C ASN A 300 -11.20 12.61 -2.24
N THR A 301 -10.22 11.85 -1.71
CA THR A 301 -8.96 11.59 -2.41
C THR A 301 -9.20 10.84 -3.71
N LEU A 302 -10.01 9.77 -3.67
CA LEU A 302 -10.36 8.99 -4.85
C LEU A 302 -11.15 9.82 -5.87
N SER A 303 -12.09 10.67 -5.43
CA SER A 303 -12.81 11.61 -6.32
C SER A 303 -11.87 12.58 -7.05
N LEU A 304 -10.87 13.13 -6.35
CA LEU A 304 -9.90 14.03 -6.97
C LEU A 304 -8.91 13.28 -7.87
N MET A 305 -8.50 12.07 -7.51
CA MET A 305 -7.65 11.22 -8.37
C MET A 305 -8.36 10.88 -9.68
N HIS A 306 -9.66 10.61 -9.65
CA HIS A 306 -10.44 10.32 -10.86
C HIS A 306 -10.43 11.49 -11.85
N SER A 307 -10.61 12.72 -11.38
CA SER A 307 -10.73 13.91 -12.26
C SER A 307 -9.41 14.62 -12.55
N CYS A 308 -8.41 14.49 -11.68
CA CYS A 308 -7.17 15.29 -11.71
C CYS A 308 -5.89 14.45 -11.53
N GLY A 309 -5.98 13.12 -11.60
CA GLY A 309 -4.89 12.22 -11.20
C GLY A 309 -3.76 12.03 -12.22
N MET A 310 -3.99 12.33 -13.50
CA MET A 310 -3.09 11.98 -14.61
C MET A 310 -2.70 13.19 -15.48
N TYR A 311 -2.47 14.35 -14.85
CA TYR A 311 -2.12 15.61 -15.54
C TYR A 311 -3.15 15.97 -16.63
N ASP A 312 -2.68 16.47 -17.78
CA ASP A 312 -3.53 16.81 -18.93
C ASP A 312 -4.23 15.58 -19.54
N PHE A 313 -3.77 14.37 -19.20
CA PHE A 313 -4.39 13.12 -19.62
C PHE A 313 -5.55 12.68 -18.70
N SER A 314 -5.83 13.39 -17.60
CA SER A 314 -6.86 12.99 -16.62
C SER A 314 -8.24 12.77 -17.25
N GLY A 315 -8.68 13.66 -18.14
CA GLY A 315 -9.99 13.52 -18.80
C GLY A 315 -10.08 12.31 -19.73
N GLN A 316 -9.02 12.03 -20.49
CA GLN A 316 -8.95 10.85 -21.37
C GLN A 316 -8.88 9.56 -20.55
N PHE A 317 -8.09 9.56 -19.49
CA PHE A 317 -7.98 8.42 -18.58
C PHE A 317 -9.31 8.12 -17.89
N ALA A 318 -9.99 9.14 -17.38
CA ALA A 318 -11.29 9.00 -16.74
C ALA A 318 -12.36 8.44 -17.71
N PHE A 319 -12.29 8.79 -18.99
CA PHE A 319 -13.25 8.31 -19.98
C PHE A 319 -12.97 6.87 -20.46
N HIS A 320 -11.70 6.48 -20.58
CA HIS A 320 -11.31 5.20 -21.18
C HIS A 320 -11.00 4.09 -20.17
N VAL A 321 -10.66 4.43 -18.92
CA VAL A 321 -10.14 3.47 -17.93
C VAL A 321 -10.98 3.42 -16.65
N SER A 322 -11.58 4.54 -16.23
CA SER A 322 -12.31 4.65 -14.95
C SER A 322 -13.78 4.27 -15.02
#